data_AF-A0AAU7DPD2-F1
#
_entry.id   AF-A0AAU7DPD2-F1
#
_cell.length_a   1.000
_cell.length_b   1.000
_cell.length_c   1.000
_cell.angle_alpha   90.00
_cell.angle_beta   90.00
_cell.angle_gamma   90.00
#
_symmetry.space_group_name_H-M   'P 1'
#
loop_
_entity.id
_entity.type
_entity.pdbx_description
1 polymer ?
#
loop_
_entity_poly.entity_id
_entity_poly.type
_entity_poly.pdbx_seq_one_letter_code
_entity_poly.pdbx_strand_id
1 'polypeptide(L)'
;MEERDFFNETTEQRTHTLNCPKCGQAGEYKVTWVVRRKRPQLPRHADERDRARFAKAQSYMVRRDDKLSCTNVRCRKPFEITTLQSLAFLNE
;
A
#
# COMPACT_ATOMS: atom_id res chain seq x y z
N MET A 1 -8.78 -20.56 -11.36
CA MET A 1 -7.93 -20.17 -10.22
C MET A 1 -8.28 -18.73 -9.86
N GLU A 2 -8.57 -18.39 -8.61
CA GLU A 2 -8.88 -16.99 -8.27
C GLU A 2 -7.60 -16.15 -8.30
N GLU A 3 -7.69 -14.92 -8.81
CA GLU A 3 -6.53 -14.01 -8.97
C GLU A 3 -5.80 -13.70 -7.66
N ARG A 4 -6.47 -13.94 -6.52
CA ARG A 4 -5.92 -13.83 -5.16
C ARG A 4 -4.85 -14.88 -4.84
N ASP A 5 -4.84 -16.02 -5.51
CA ASP A 5 -3.87 -17.09 -5.22
C ASP A 5 -2.47 -16.82 -5.80
N PHE A 6 -2.36 -15.83 -6.69
CA PHE A 6 -1.08 -15.43 -7.30
C PHE A 6 -0.23 -14.50 -6.45
N PHE A 7 -0.81 -13.91 -5.39
CA PHE A 7 -0.16 -12.88 -4.59
C PHE A 7 -0.13 -13.27 -3.12
N ASN A 8 1.01 -13.04 -2.49
CA ASN A 8 1.10 -13.01 -1.04
C ASN A 8 0.69 -11.62 -0.58
N GLU A 9 -0.46 -11.55 0.09
CA GLU A 9 -0.93 -10.34 0.75
C GLU A 9 -0.33 -10.26 2.15
N THR A 10 0.33 -9.16 2.48
CA THR A 10 0.89 -8.91 3.80
C THR A 10 0.56 -7.48 4.21
N THR A 11 0.21 -7.27 5.48
CA THR A 11 0.00 -5.93 6.01
C THR A 11 1.30 -5.43 6.63
N GLU A 12 1.82 -4.31 6.13
CA GLU A 12 3.04 -3.66 6.62
C GLU A 12 2.73 -2.22 7.06
N GLN A 13 3.28 -1.78 8.19
CA GLN A 13 3.22 -0.37 8.59
C GLN A 13 4.48 0.34 8.13
N ARG A 14 4.32 1.38 7.31
CA ARG A 14 5.42 2.22 6.83
C ARG A 14 5.30 3.62 7.41
N THR A 15 6.41 4.10 7.97
CA THR A 15 6.50 5.48 8.45
C THR A 15 6.71 6.42 7.27
N HIS A 16 5.89 7.46 7.18
CA HIS A 16 5.99 8.51 6.18
C HIS A 16 6.01 9.87 6.84
N THR A 17 6.87 10.77 6.37
CA THR A 17 6.88 12.16 6.80
C THR A 17 5.80 12.92 6.03
N LEU A 18 4.77 13.40 6.72
CA LEU A 18 3.65 14.13 6.12
C LEU A 18 3.52 15.51 6.74
N ASN A 19 3.09 16.48 5.95
CA ASN A 19 2.75 17.80 6.46
C ASN A 19 1.25 17.86 6.77
N CYS A 20 0.89 18.28 7.98
CA CYS A 20 -0.50 18.45 8.35
C CYS A 20 -1.10 19.69 7.68
N PRO A 21 -2.14 19.56 6.82
CA PRO A 21 -2.75 20.70 6.14
C PRO A 21 -3.50 21.66 7.11
N LYS A 22 -3.69 21.27 8.38
CA LYS A 22 -4.37 22.09 9.39
C LYS A 22 -3.43 22.99 10.19
N CYS A 23 -2.19 22.57 10.44
CA CYS A 23 -1.23 23.34 11.23
C CYS A 23 0.11 23.59 10.52
N GLY A 24 0.31 23.04 9.32
CA GLY A 24 1.51 23.22 8.50
C GLY A 24 2.76 22.49 9.00
N GLN A 25 2.66 21.70 10.08
CA GLN A 25 3.82 21.00 10.63
C GLN A 25 4.07 19.66 9.95
N ALA A 26 5.33 19.41 9.64
CA ALA A 26 5.81 18.09 9.26
C ALA A 26 5.85 17.18 10.49
N GLY A 27 5.38 15.95 10.33
CA GLY A 27 5.44 14.91 11.34
C GLY A 27 5.61 13.54 10.71
N GLU A 28 6.09 12.59 11.49
CA GLU A 28 6.18 11.20 11.08
C GLU A 28 4.90 10.46 11.44
N TYR A 29 4.27 9.84 10.44
CA TYR A 29 3.04 9.10 10.63
C TYR A 29 3.22 7.67 10.14
N LYS A 30 2.76 6.72 10.94
CA LYS A 30 2.71 5.31 10.56
C LYS A 30 1.45 5.09 9.74
N VAL A 31 1.65 4.71 8.48
CA VAL A 31 0.57 4.40 7.54
C VAL A 31 0.58 2.91 7.30
N THR A 32 -0.59 2.27 7.35
CA THR A 32 -0.78 0.86 7.07
C THR A 32 -0.90 0.65 5.57
N TRP A 33 -0.08 -0.26 5.05
CA TRP A 33 -0.03 -0.66 3.66
C TRP A 33 -0.35 -2.14 3.55
N VAL A 34 -1.18 -2.49 2.58
CA VAL A 34 -1.40 -3.87 2.15
C VAL A 34 -0.46 -4.10 0.97
N VAL A 35 0.56 -4.91 1.20
CA VAL A 35 1.57 -5.25 0.21
C VAL A 35 1.19 -6.55 -0.46
N ARG A 36 0.99 -6.51 -1.77
CA ARG A 36 0.71 -7.67 -2.61
C ARG A 36 1.94 -7.99 -3.41
N ARG A 37 2.72 -8.97 -2.91
CA ARG A 37 3.92 -9.45 -3.60
C ARG A 37 3.54 -10.60 -4.50
N LYS A 38 3.97 -10.51 -5.77
CA LYS A 38 3.81 -11.60 -6.73
C LYS A 38 4.55 -12.84 -6.22
N ARG A 39 3.90 -14.00 -6.23
CA ARG A 39 4.56 -15.26 -5.88
C ARG A 39 5.64 -15.61 -6.91
N PRO A 40 6.70 -16.33 -6.52
CA PRO A 40 7.77 -16.70 -7.46
C PRO A 40 7.32 -17.73 -8.51
N GLN A 41 6.27 -18.52 -8.23
CA GLN A 41 5.79 -19.57 -9.12
C GLN A 41 4.26 -19.62 -9.13
N LEU A 42 3.66 -19.83 -10.31
CA LEU A 42 2.22 -20.11 -10.42
C LEU A 42 1.92 -21.53 -9.90
N PRO A 43 0.73 -21.77 -9.34
CA PRO A 43 0.31 -23.11 -8.99
C PRO A 43 0.28 -24.02 -10.23
N ARG A 44 0.62 -25.31 -10.05
CA ARG A 44 0.87 -26.30 -11.13
C ARG A 44 -0.31 -26.52 -12.09
N HIS A 45 -1.50 -26.01 -11.76
CA HIS A 45 -2.73 -26.11 -12.57
C HIS A 45 -3.15 -24.77 -13.19
N ALA A 46 -2.22 -23.81 -13.38
CA ALA A 46 -2.52 -22.52 -14.00
C ALA A 46 -2.63 -22.63 -15.53
N ASP A 47 -3.77 -22.19 -16.07
CA ASP A 47 -4.05 -22.06 -17.50
C ASP A 47 -3.15 -21.03 -18.19
N GLU A 48 -3.10 -21.05 -19.53
CA GLU A 48 -2.29 -20.13 -20.33
C GLU A 48 -2.68 -18.66 -20.11
N ARG A 49 -3.96 -18.40 -19.84
CA ARG A 49 -4.50 -17.08 -19.48
C ARG A 49 -3.93 -16.55 -18.17
N ASP A 50 -3.76 -17.41 -17.18
CA ASP A 50 -3.21 -17.08 -15.88
C ASP A 50 -1.71 -16.80 -15.97
N ARG A 51 -0.98 -17.51 -16.84
CA ARG A 51 0.45 -17.22 -17.12
C ARG A 51 0.63 -15.85 -17.75
N ALA A 52 -0.23 -15.46 -18.69
CA ALA A 52 -0.16 -14.15 -19.32
C ALA A 52 -0.46 -13.01 -18.32
N ARG A 53 -1.44 -13.20 -17.43
CA ARG A 53 -1.75 -12.26 -16.34
C ARG A 53 -0.62 -12.16 -15.32
N PHE A 54 -0.06 -13.30 -14.92
CA PHE A 54 1.07 -13.35 -14.01
C PHE A 54 2.31 -12.67 -14.61
N ALA A 55 2.61 -12.86 -15.89
CA ALA A 55 3.73 -12.20 -16.56
C ALA A 55 3.63 -10.67 -16.49
N LYS A 56 2.42 -10.12 -16.61
CA LYS A 56 2.15 -8.68 -16.53
C LYS A 56 1.96 -8.16 -15.10
N ALA A 57 1.71 -9.05 -14.14
CA ALA A 57 1.54 -8.67 -12.75
C ALA A 57 2.86 -8.15 -12.18
N GLN A 58 2.80 -6.95 -11.61
CA GLN A 58 3.86 -6.37 -10.79
C GLN A 58 3.46 -6.44 -9.32
N SER A 59 4.46 -6.50 -8.44
CA SER A 59 4.24 -6.36 -7.00
C SER A 59 3.81 -4.92 -6.70
N TYR A 60 2.80 -4.73 -5.87
CA TYR A 60 2.31 -3.40 -5.53
C TYR A 60 1.85 -3.34 -4.08
N MET A 61 1.79 -2.13 -3.54
CA MET A 61 1.23 -1.85 -2.23
C MET A 61 0.04 -0.90 -2.34
N VAL A 62 -0.97 -1.14 -1.52
CA VAL A 62 -2.18 -0.33 -1.41
C VAL A 62 -2.24 0.27 -0.02
N ARG A 63 -2.41 1.58 0.04
CA ARG A 63 -2.59 2.29 1.30
C ARG A 63 -3.97 1.93 1.88
N ARG A 64 -4.00 1.48 3.14
CA ARG A 64 -5.26 1.15 3.83
C ARG A 64 -5.82 2.34 4.60
N ASP A 65 -4.95 3.15 5.20
CA ASP A 65 -5.36 4.33 5.94
C ASP A 65 -5.64 5.49 4.99
N ASP A 66 -6.78 6.14 5.15
CA ASP A 66 -7.15 7.33 4.36
C ASP A 66 -7.02 8.62 5.18
N LYS A 67 -7.15 8.52 6.50
CA LYS A 67 -7.13 9.63 7.46
C LYS A 67 -6.13 9.36 8.57
N LEU A 68 -5.40 10.40 8.97
CA LEU A 68 -4.46 10.37 10.08
C LEU A 68 -4.75 11.50 11.04
N SER A 69 -4.47 11.29 12.32
CA SER A 69 -4.55 12.33 13.35
C SER A 69 -3.21 13.03 13.46
N CYS A 70 -3.21 14.37 13.41
CA CYS A 70 -1.98 15.16 13.56
C CYS A 70 -1.25 14.81 14.87
N THR A 71 0.06 14.53 14.80
CA THR A 71 0.91 14.22 15.96
C THR A 71 1.14 15.42 16.86
N ASN A 72 0.97 16.65 16.33
CA ASN A 72 1.04 17.85 17.15
C ASN A 72 -0.13 17.89 18.16
N VAL A 73 0.23 17.92 19.44
CA VAL A 73 -0.70 17.97 20.58
C VAL A 73 -1.65 19.17 20.53
N ARG A 74 -1.23 20.30 19.95
CA ARG A 74 -2.09 21.50 19.81
C ARG A 74 -3.11 21.39 18.67
N CYS A 75 -2.84 20.55 17.67
CA CYS A 75 -3.73 20.37 16.55
C CYS A 75 -4.63 19.15 16.77
N ARG A 76 -4.04 17.94 16.83
CA ARG A 76 -4.72 16.62 16.88
C ARG A 76 -5.89 16.40 15.90
N LYS A 77 -6.15 17.33 14.98
CA LYS A 77 -7.26 17.22 14.03
C LYS A 77 -6.96 16.09 13.04
N PRO A 78 -7.96 15.27 12.70
CA PRO A 78 -7.83 14.31 11.62
C PRO A 78 -7.69 15.05 10.28
N PHE A 79 -6.86 14.52 9.41
CA PHE A 79 -6.68 15.01 8.05
C PHE A 79 -6.55 13.85 7.07
N GLU A 80 -6.94 14.09 5.83
CA GLU A 80 -6.83 13.12 4.74
C GLU A 80 -5.42 13.14 4.15
N ILE A 81 -4.90 11.95 3.83
CA ILE A 81 -3.58 11.81 3.24
C ILE A 81 -3.65 12.11 1.74
N THR A 82 -3.40 13.36 1.35
CA THR A 82 -3.42 13.80 -0.06
C THR A 82 -2.07 13.72 -0.76
N THR A 83 -0.97 13.72 0.00
CA THR A 83 0.39 13.75 -0.54
C THR A 83 0.95 12.36 -0.89
N LEU A 84 0.39 11.29 -0.33
CA LEU A 84 0.75 9.92 -0.67
C LEU A 84 -0.24 9.35 -1.68
N GLN A 85 0.27 8.66 -2.69
CA GLN A 85 -0.55 7.86 -3.59
C GLN A 85 -1.16 6.68 -2.85
N SER A 86 -2.40 6.30 -3.20
CA SER A 86 -3.08 5.14 -2.61
C SER A 86 -2.55 3.80 -3.16
N LEU A 87 -1.85 3.84 -4.29
CA LEU A 87 -1.25 2.70 -4.97
C LEU A 87 0.20 3.05 -5.30
N ALA A 88 1.13 2.19 -4.89
CA ALA A 88 2.53 2.31 -5.27
C ALA A 88 3.04 0.96 -5.76
N PHE A 89 3.73 0.96 -6.90
CA PHE A 89 4.39 -0.24 -7.41
C PHE A 89 5.68 -0.49 -6.63
N LEU A 90 5.89 -1.75 -6.24
CA LEU A 90 7.17 -2.21 -5.73
C LEU A 90 8.03 -2.52 -6.95
N ASN A 91 8.86 -1.56 -7.34
CA ASN A 91 9.92 -1.83 -8.30
C ASN A 91 10.98 -2.67 -7.57
N GLU A 92 11.13 -3.92 -8.01
CA GLU A 92 12.26 -4.79 -7.64
C GLU A 92 13.37 -4.65 -8.69
#